data_AF-G0N2W8-F1
#
_entry.id   AF-G0N2W8-F1
#
_cell.length_a   1.000
_cell.length_b   1.000
_cell.length_c   1.000
_cell.angle_alpha   90.00
_cell.angle_beta   90.00
_cell.angle_gamma   90.00
#
_symmetry.space_group_name_H-M   'P 1'
#
loop_
_entity.id
_entity.type
_entity.pdbx_description
1 polymer ?
#
loop_
_entity_poly.entity_id
_entity_poly.type
_entity_poly.pdbx_seq_one_letter_code
_entity_poly.pdbx_strand_id
1 'polypeptide(L)'
;MRREELKGGNIGNLNVFELTSTVRTDIELTWRMVSKMFPLTEKLQERDRSALLRNFILKLWQIEPILACADQVEEFECTSDEEKDHMIISFYQGTFSEGEEMSEKEILRTFSPIWWYYYHKMMVPIIRLRLHNEEWMAIIWLLFFDYGYTNISTDCQEMCRTMRKMIYLELKNYQKSREFDEMRFIETVETLEIIERGEKKFMEEMMICEMSNIKIHDDFRKILKENKY
;
A
#
# COMPACT_ATOMS: atom_id res chain seq x y z
N MET A 1 -11.69 -12.64 25.24
CA MET A 1 -11.24 -12.54 23.84
C MET A 1 -9.92 -11.81 23.84
N ARG A 2 -8.85 -12.47 23.42
CA ARG A 2 -7.51 -11.86 23.34
C ARG A 2 -7.44 -11.07 22.04
N ARG A 3 -6.73 -9.94 22.07
CA ARG A 3 -6.53 -8.99 20.95
C ARG A 3 -5.98 -9.64 19.67
N GLU A 4 -5.45 -10.85 19.78
CA GLU A 4 -4.92 -11.69 18.71
C GLU A 4 -6.01 -12.29 17.80
N GLU A 5 -7.25 -12.46 18.28
CA GLU A 5 -8.34 -13.06 17.50
C GLU A 5 -9.05 -12.04 16.57
N LEU A 6 -8.77 -10.74 16.73
CA LEU A 6 -9.35 -9.65 15.93
C LEU A 6 -8.44 -9.18 14.79
N LYS A 7 -7.15 -9.54 14.82
CA LYS A 7 -6.23 -9.36 13.70
C LYS A 7 -6.40 -10.59 12.81
N GLY A 8 -7.06 -10.46 11.67
CA GLY A 8 -7.23 -11.55 10.71
C GLY A 8 -5.88 -12.07 10.22
N GLY A 9 -5.30 -13.05 10.92
CA GLY A 9 -3.99 -13.62 10.61
C GLY A 9 -2.85 -12.62 10.87
N ASN A 10 -1.74 -13.12 11.40
CA ASN A 10 -0.54 -12.31 11.59
C ASN A 10 0.15 -12.10 10.23
N ILE A 11 -0.24 -11.08 9.46
CA ILE A 11 0.35 -10.72 8.16
C ILE A 11 1.88 -10.55 8.26
N GLY A 12 2.39 -10.18 9.44
CA GLY A 12 3.82 -10.02 9.71
C GLY A 12 4.67 -11.31 9.65
N ASN A 13 4.04 -12.49 9.47
CA ASN A 13 4.74 -13.77 9.35
C ASN A 13 4.65 -14.40 7.95
N LEU A 14 4.01 -13.71 6.99
CA LEU A 14 3.85 -14.23 5.63
C LEU A 14 5.10 -13.97 4.81
N ASN A 15 5.53 -14.96 4.03
CA ASN A 15 6.52 -14.72 2.99
C ASN A 15 5.88 -14.04 1.76
N VAL A 16 6.70 -13.55 0.83
CA VAL A 16 6.23 -12.81 -0.36
C VAL A 16 5.25 -13.63 -1.22
N PHE A 17 5.40 -14.94 -1.31
CA PHE A 17 4.48 -15.79 -2.06
C PHE A 17 3.11 -15.86 -1.38
N GLU A 18 3.10 -16.10 -0.07
CA GLU A 18 1.88 -16.16 0.73
C GLU A 18 1.14 -14.82 0.72
N LEU A 19 1.86 -13.71 0.90
CA LEU A 19 1.29 -12.38 0.81
C LEU A 19 0.69 -12.14 -0.59
N THR A 20 1.43 -12.42 -1.67
CA THR A 20 0.94 -12.26 -3.05
C THR A 20 -0.23 -13.15 -3.41
N SER A 21 -0.45 -14.23 -2.66
CA SER A 21 -1.64 -15.07 -2.81
C SER A 21 -2.93 -14.42 -2.26
N THR A 22 -2.84 -13.42 -1.38
CA THR A 22 -4.02 -12.77 -0.77
C THR A 22 -4.65 -11.70 -1.65
N VAL A 23 -3.99 -11.27 -2.72
CA VAL A 23 -4.38 -10.10 -3.52
C VAL A 23 -5.83 -10.12 -4.03
N ARG A 24 -6.36 -11.30 -4.34
CA ARG A 24 -7.77 -11.44 -4.76
C ARG A 24 -8.73 -11.10 -3.63
N THR A 25 -8.45 -11.60 -2.43
CA THR A 25 -9.23 -11.29 -1.23
C THR A 25 -9.18 -9.78 -0.95
N ASP A 26 -8.02 -9.16 -1.09
CA ASP A 26 -7.85 -7.72 -0.84
C ASP A 26 -8.63 -6.88 -1.84
N ILE A 27 -8.63 -7.26 -3.13
CA ILE A 27 -9.44 -6.63 -4.17
C ILE A 27 -10.94 -6.76 -3.84
N GLU A 28 -11.40 -7.93 -3.43
CA GLU A 28 -12.80 -8.19 -3.09
C GLU A 28 -13.24 -7.42 -1.83
N LEU A 29 -12.39 -7.34 -0.81
CA LEU A 29 -12.66 -6.56 0.40
C LEU A 29 -12.67 -5.06 0.12
N THR A 30 -11.68 -4.57 -0.65
CA THR A 30 -11.61 -3.18 -1.08
C THR A 30 -12.87 -2.80 -1.85
N TRP A 31 -13.31 -3.62 -2.81
CA TRP A 31 -14.52 -3.33 -3.58
C TRP A 31 -15.77 -3.28 -2.69
N ARG A 32 -15.92 -4.21 -1.75
CA ARG A 32 -17.03 -4.20 -0.79
C ARG A 32 -17.07 -2.92 0.05
N MET A 33 -15.91 -2.40 0.43
CA MET A 33 -15.80 -1.13 1.16
C MET A 33 -16.20 0.05 0.27
N VAL A 34 -15.64 0.11 -0.95
CA VAL A 34 -15.90 1.17 -1.93
C VAL A 34 -17.38 1.24 -2.28
N SER A 35 -18.02 0.10 -2.62
CA SER A 35 -19.42 0.08 -3.02
C SER A 35 -20.34 0.53 -1.89
N LYS A 36 -19.99 0.22 -0.63
CA LYS A 36 -20.75 0.64 0.54
C LYS A 36 -20.59 2.13 0.85
N MET A 37 -19.37 2.67 0.73
CA MET A 37 -19.08 4.07 1.08
C MET A 37 -19.40 5.05 -0.04
N PHE A 38 -19.29 4.61 -1.30
CA PHE A 38 -19.49 5.44 -2.48
C PHE A 38 -20.47 4.77 -3.45
N PRO A 39 -21.79 4.82 -3.19
CA PRO A 39 -22.79 4.14 -4.02
C PRO A 39 -22.78 4.56 -5.49
N LEU A 40 -22.26 5.74 -5.81
CA LEU A 40 -22.08 6.21 -7.20
C LEU A 40 -21.16 5.27 -8.02
N THR A 41 -20.25 4.56 -7.36
CA THR A 41 -19.32 3.62 -8.00
C THR A 41 -20.02 2.38 -8.56
N GLU A 42 -21.24 2.06 -8.13
CA GLU A 42 -22.02 0.94 -8.69
C GLU A 42 -22.35 1.13 -10.17
N LYS A 43 -22.30 2.38 -10.67
CA LYS A 43 -22.52 2.71 -12.08
C LYS A 43 -21.28 2.48 -12.95
N LEU A 44 -20.13 2.17 -12.36
CA LEU A 44 -18.90 1.92 -13.10
C LEU A 44 -19.03 0.67 -13.96
N GLN A 45 -18.48 0.75 -15.16
CA GLN A 45 -18.28 -0.44 -15.97
C GLN A 45 -17.32 -1.40 -15.25
N GLU A 46 -17.53 -2.70 -15.42
CA GLU A 46 -16.70 -3.74 -14.79
C GLU A 46 -15.22 -3.55 -15.10
N ARG A 47 -14.89 -3.12 -16.33
CA ARG A 47 -13.53 -2.79 -16.75
C ARG A 47 -12.91 -1.68 -15.89
N ASP A 48 -13.60 -0.56 -15.73
CA ASP A 48 -13.10 0.61 -14.97
C ASP A 48 -12.96 0.28 -13.49
N ARG A 49 -13.97 -0.38 -12.92
CA ARG A 49 -13.91 -0.90 -11.54
C ARG A 49 -12.68 -1.77 -11.34
N SER A 50 -12.45 -2.71 -12.24
CA SER A 50 -11.35 -3.66 -12.10
C SER A 50 -10.00 -2.98 -12.29
N ALA A 51 -9.90 -2.01 -13.19
CA ALA A 51 -8.71 -1.18 -13.35
C ALA A 51 -8.41 -0.34 -12.10
N LEU A 52 -9.40 0.38 -11.54
CA LEU A 52 -9.23 1.14 -10.30
C LEU A 52 -8.71 0.25 -9.16
N LEU A 53 -9.31 -0.91 -8.94
CA LEU A 53 -8.92 -1.84 -7.89
C LEU A 53 -7.48 -2.35 -8.08
N ARG A 54 -7.09 -2.71 -9.30
CA ARG A 54 -5.74 -3.24 -9.60
C ARG A 54 -4.65 -2.18 -9.52
N ASN A 55 -4.95 -0.93 -9.86
CA ASN A 55 -3.99 0.17 -9.65
C ASN A 55 -3.88 0.54 -8.16
N PHE A 56 -5.00 0.51 -7.43
CA PHE A 56 -5.05 0.88 -6.03
C PHE A 56 -4.40 -0.15 -5.11
N ILE A 57 -4.53 -1.45 -5.40
CA ILE A 57 -4.04 -2.50 -4.49
C ILE A 57 -2.53 -2.42 -4.23
N LEU A 58 -1.75 -2.00 -5.23
CA LEU A 58 -0.30 -1.78 -5.06
C LEU A 58 -0.02 -0.69 -4.04
N LYS A 59 -0.77 0.41 -4.08
CA LYS A 59 -0.69 1.50 -3.11
C LYS A 59 -1.18 1.06 -1.74
N LEU A 60 -2.27 0.31 -1.67
CA LEU A 60 -2.83 -0.20 -0.42
C LEU A 60 -1.82 -1.05 0.33
N TRP A 61 -1.11 -1.94 -0.37
CA TRP A 61 -0.06 -2.78 0.20
C TRP A 61 1.13 -2.00 0.77
N GLN A 62 1.39 -0.78 0.26
CA GLN A 62 2.38 0.12 0.85
C GLN A 62 1.85 0.89 2.06
N ILE A 63 0.53 1.03 2.21
CA ILE A 63 -0.09 1.81 3.28
C ILE A 63 -0.45 0.92 4.48
N GLU A 64 -0.88 -0.31 4.23
CA GLU A 64 -1.32 -1.24 5.27
C GLU A 64 -0.27 -1.45 6.37
N PRO A 65 1.03 -1.68 6.07
CA PRO A 65 2.03 -1.80 7.13
C PRO A 65 2.22 -0.48 7.91
N ILE A 66 2.07 0.67 7.23
CA ILE A 66 2.18 1.99 7.87
C ILE A 66 1.01 2.19 8.85
N LEU A 67 -0.21 1.81 8.47
CA LEU A 67 -1.38 1.86 9.34
C LEU A 67 -1.21 0.94 10.55
N ALA A 68 -0.65 -0.25 10.36
CA ALA A 68 -0.37 -1.19 11.44
C ALA A 68 0.67 -0.65 12.43
N CYS A 69 1.62 0.16 11.96
CA CYS A 69 2.67 0.77 12.77
C CYS A 69 2.36 2.20 13.25
N ALA A 70 1.27 2.83 12.80
CA ALA A 70 0.98 4.24 13.04
C ALA A 70 0.92 4.60 14.54
N ASP A 71 0.42 3.67 15.36
CA ASP A 71 0.33 3.81 16.82
C ASP A 71 1.55 3.27 17.58
N GLN A 72 2.51 2.64 16.88
CA GLN A 72 3.62 1.88 17.48
C GLN A 72 5.00 2.25 16.90
N VAL A 73 5.15 3.46 16.35
CA VAL A 73 6.41 3.84 15.67
C VAL A 73 7.62 3.77 16.59
N GLU A 74 7.45 4.10 17.87
CA GLU A 74 8.53 4.06 18.87
C GLU A 74 8.96 2.61 19.13
N GLU A 75 8.02 1.66 19.18
CA GLU A 75 8.33 0.23 19.34
C GLU A 75 9.07 -0.32 18.11
N PHE A 76 8.69 0.11 16.91
CA PHE A 76 9.37 -0.28 15.67
C PHE A 76 10.76 0.38 15.53
N GLU A 77 10.91 1.65 15.90
CA GLU A 77 12.20 2.34 15.96
C GLU A 77 13.16 1.64 16.96
N CYS A 78 12.63 1.10 18.06
CA CYS A 78 13.38 0.33 19.06
C CYS A 78 13.67 -1.13 18.69
N THR A 79 13.17 -1.63 17.56
CA THR A 79 13.48 -2.99 17.09
C THR A 79 14.95 -3.09 16.71
N SER A 80 15.63 -4.15 17.12
CA SER A 80 17.06 -4.34 16.86
C SER A 80 17.35 -4.56 15.37
N ASP A 81 18.58 -4.27 14.93
CA ASP A 81 18.98 -4.53 13.55
C ASP A 81 18.92 -6.04 13.22
N GLU A 82 19.23 -6.91 14.18
CA GLU A 82 19.12 -8.37 14.02
C GLU A 82 17.67 -8.83 13.79
N GLU A 83 16.71 -8.26 14.53
CA GLU A 83 15.28 -8.57 14.33
C GLU A 83 14.79 -8.09 12.96
N LYS A 84 15.24 -6.92 12.51
CA LYS A 84 14.88 -6.39 11.18
C LYS A 84 15.50 -7.22 10.06
N ASP A 85 16.75 -7.65 10.20
CA ASP A 85 17.38 -8.57 9.26
C ASP A 85 16.62 -9.91 9.20
N HIS A 86 16.19 -10.43 10.35
CA HIS A 86 15.38 -11.65 10.39
C HIS A 86 14.03 -11.50 9.69
N MET A 87 13.36 -10.34 9.82
CA MET A 87 12.12 -10.04 9.09
C MET A 87 12.33 -10.04 7.57
N ILE A 88 13.42 -9.43 7.09
CA ILE A 88 13.73 -9.39 5.65
C ILE A 88 14.01 -10.80 5.14
N ILE A 89 14.83 -11.56 5.87
CA ILE A 89 15.17 -12.94 5.51
C ILE A 89 13.90 -13.79 5.43
N SER A 90 13.07 -13.78 6.48
CA SER A 90 11.87 -14.62 6.56
C SER A 90 10.83 -14.28 5.48
N PHE A 91 10.78 -13.02 5.03
CA PHE A 91 9.89 -12.60 3.95
C PHE A 91 10.25 -13.25 2.60
N TYR A 92 11.53 -13.49 2.33
CA TYR A 92 12.00 -14.03 1.04
C TYR A 92 12.33 -15.52 1.08
N GLN A 93 12.80 -16.02 2.22
CA GLN A 93 13.26 -17.39 2.35
C GLN A 93 12.13 -18.40 2.05
N GLY A 94 12.48 -19.50 1.38
CA GLY A 94 11.51 -20.55 1.01
C GLY A 94 10.63 -20.22 -0.20
N THR A 95 10.79 -19.05 -0.82
CA THR A 95 10.00 -18.65 -2.01
C THR A 95 10.75 -18.83 -3.32
N PHE A 96 12.02 -19.23 -3.30
CA PHE A 96 12.83 -19.42 -4.50
C PHE A 96 12.39 -20.63 -5.32
N SER A 97 12.74 -20.62 -6.60
CA SER A 97 12.72 -21.82 -7.45
C SER A 97 13.79 -22.81 -6.97
N GLU A 98 13.49 -24.10 -7.09
CA GLU A 98 14.35 -25.16 -6.57
C GLU A 98 15.73 -25.10 -7.25
N GLY A 99 16.79 -24.98 -6.45
CA GLY A 99 18.18 -24.86 -6.92
C GLY A 99 18.63 -23.43 -7.26
N GLU A 100 17.77 -22.43 -7.06
CA GLU A 100 18.06 -21.00 -7.28
C GLU A 100 17.97 -20.19 -5.98
N GLU A 101 18.08 -20.86 -4.83
CA GLU A 101 18.01 -20.25 -3.51
C GLU A 101 19.20 -19.31 -3.27
N MET A 102 18.90 -18.13 -2.71
CA MET A 102 19.91 -17.23 -2.17
C MET A 102 20.22 -17.57 -0.71
N SER A 103 21.49 -17.41 -0.31
CA SER A 103 21.85 -17.41 1.10
C SER A 103 21.26 -16.20 1.84
N GLU A 104 21.11 -16.28 3.15
CA GLU A 104 20.60 -15.16 3.98
C GLU A 104 21.39 -13.86 3.76
N LYS A 105 22.72 -13.98 3.63
CA LYS A 105 23.60 -12.84 3.33
C LYS A 105 23.31 -12.23 1.96
N GLU A 106 22.98 -13.04 0.96
CA GLU A 106 22.61 -12.56 -0.37
C GLU A 106 21.23 -11.91 -0.38
N ILE A 107 20.27 -12.46 0.37
CA ILE A 107 18.95 -11.86 0.58
C ILE A 107 19.11 -10.47 1.18
N LEU A 108 19.81 -10.34 2.30
CA LEU A 108 20.03 -9.05 2.97
C LEU A 108 20.74 -8.04 2.05
N ARG A 109 21.82 -8.48 1.38
CA ARG A 109 22.54 -7.61 0.44
C ARG A 109 21.66 -7.08 -0.68
N THR A 110 20.69 -7.87 -1.13
CA THR A 110 19.82 -7.54 -2.26
C THR A 110 18.62 -6.70 -1.83
N PHE A 111 17.94 -7.09 -0.75
CA PHE A 111 16.63 -6.53 -0.38
C PHE A 111 16.67 -5.53 0.77
N SER A 112 17.64 -5.60 1.70
CA SER A 112 17.72 -4.64 2.81
C SER A 112 17.75 -3.18 2.34
N PRO A 113 18.46 -2.78 1.27
CA PRO A 113 18.42 -1.39 0.79
C PRO A 113 17.01 -0.89 0.42
N ILE A 114 16.14 -1.76 -0.11
CA ILE A 114 14.77 -1.43 -0.49
C ILE A 114 13.91 -1.25 0.77
N TRP A 115 14.05 -2.17 1.72
CA TRP A 115 13.35 -2.12 3.00
C TRP A 115 13.75 -0.87 3.79
N TRP A 116 15.03 -0.50 3.79
CA TRP A 116 15.50 0.74 4.41
C TRP A 116 15.01 1.99 3.71
N TYR A 117 14.90 1.96 2.38
CA TYR A 117 14.26 3.05 1.66
C TYR A 117 12.80 3.20 2.09
N TYR A 118 12.02 2.12 2.05
CA TYR A 118 10.61 2.13 2.46
C TYR A 118 10.47 2.66 3.89
N TYR A 119 11.28 2.16 4.81
CA TYR A 119 11.28 2.60 6.20
C TYR A 119 11.57 4.10 6.36
N HIS A 120 12.73 4.56 5.88
CA HIS A 120 13.21 5.92 6.15
C HIS A 120 12.59 6.99 5.25
N LYS A 121 12.16 6.63 4.04
CA LYS A 121 11.68 7.59 3.03
C LYS A 121 10.17 7.59 2.88
N MET A 122 9.48 6.57 3.37
CA MET A 122 8.03 6.47 3.30
C MET A 122 7.38 6.35 4.68
N MET A 123 7.67 5.28 5.42
CA MET A 123 6.96 4.98 6.66
C MET A 123 7.19 6.01 7.75
N VAL A 124 8.45 6.30 8.09
CA VAL A 124 8.80 7.25 9.17
C VAL A 124 8.26 8.67 8.90
N PRO A 125 8.43 9.27 7.70
CA PRO A 125 7.86 10.57 7.40
C PRO A 125 6.33 10.63 7.58
N ILE A 126 5.60 9.63 7.10
CA ILE A 126 4.14 9.62 7.16
C ILE A 126 3.65 9.43 8.61
N ILE A 127 4.25 8.51 9.38
CA ILE A 127 3.81 8.28 10.76
C ILE A 127 4.11 9.48 11.66
N ARG A 128 5.20 10.21 11.41
CA ARG A 128 5.52 11.45 12.15
C ARG A 128 4.49 12.56 11.97
N LEU A 129 3.69 12.53 10.90
CA LEU A 129 2.56 13.44 10.74
C LEU A 129 1.44 13.14 11.76
N ARG A 130 1.41 11.97 12.38
CA ARG A 130 0.36 11.58 13.35
C ARG A 130 -1.03 11.84 12.78
N LEU A 131 -1.26 11.31 11.58
CA LEU A 131 -2.51 11.48 10.85
C LEU A 131 -3.67 10.89 11.65
N HIS A 132 -4.75 11.67 11.75
CA HIS A 132 -5.99 11.19 12.33
C HIS A 132 -6.71 10.23 11.37
N ASN A 133 -7.63 9.43 11.88
CA ASN A 133 -8.38 8.47 11.08
C ASN A 133 -9.08 9.12 9.88
N GLU A 134 -9.65 10.32 10.04
CA GLU A 134 -10.28 11.03 8.93
C GLU A 134 -9.28 11.47 7.84
N GLU A 135 -8.04 11.81 8.23
CA GLU A 135 -6.97 12.15 7.29
C GLU A 135 -6.45 10.91 6.57
N TRP A 136 -6.29 9.79 7.29
CA TRP A 136 -5.98 8.49 6.70
C TRP A 136 -7.02 8.05 5.67
N MET A 137 -8.30 8.17 6.03
CA MET A 137 -9.39 7.85 5.11
C MET A 137 -9.38 8.75 3.88
N ALA A 138 -9.11 10.05 4.05
CA ALA A 138 -8.97 10.95 2.91
C ALA A 138 -7.82 10.53 1.98
N ILE A 139 -6.64 10.19 2.53
CA ILE A 139 -5.48 9.72 1.74
C ILE A 139 -5.83 8.44 0.97
N ILE A 140 -6.37 7.43 1.65
CA ILE A 140 -6.78 6.16 1.05
C ILE A 140 -7.72 6.39 -0.13
N TRP A 141 -8.73 7.25 0.02
CA TRP A 141 -9.70 7.50 -1.04
C TRP A 141 -9.18 8.40 -2.14
N LEU A 142 -8.30 9.34 -1.84
CA LEU A 142 -7.60 10.12 -2.87
C LEU A 142 -6.76 9.21 -3.76
N LEU A 143 -6.10 8.19 -3.18
CA LEU A 143 -5.33 7.19 -3.94
C LEU A 143 -6.22 6.25 -4.74
N PHE A 144 -7.37 5.83 -4.20
CA PHE A 144 -8.31 4.99 -4.94
C PHE A 144 -8.94 5.72 -6.13
N PHE A 145 -9.43 6.95 -5.92
CA PHE A 145 -10.05 7.77 -6.96
C PHE A 145 -9.03 8.58 -7.77
N ASP A 146 -7.93 7.95 -8.17
CA ASP A 146 -6.97 8.58 -9.05
C ASP A 146 -7.54 8.66 -10.49
N TYR A 147 -7.49 9.84 -11.09
CA TYR A 147 -7.91 10.07 -12.47
C TYR A 147 -6.74 10.01 -13.46
N GLY A 148 -5.51 9.85 -12.96
CA GLY A 148 -4.28 9.75 -13.75
C GLY A 148 -4.05 8.37 -14.37
N TYR A 149 -4.84 7.36 -14.00
CA TYR A 149 -4.71 6.02 -14.57
C TYR A 149 -5.02 6.02 -16.08
N THR A 150 -4.11 5.42 -16.86
CA THR A 150 -4.17 5.36 -18.32
C THR A 150 -5.16 4.31 -18.83
N ASN A 151 -5.54 3.36 -17.98
CA ASN A 151 -6.35 2.18 -18.32
C ASN A 151 -7.83 2.28 -17.92
N ILE A 152 -8.30 3.45 -17.50
CA ILE A 152 -9.71 3.76 -17.18
C ILE A 152 -10.37 4.64 -18.25
N SER A 153 -11.69 4.55 -18.39
CA SER A 153 -12.48 5.37 -19.32
C SER A 153 -12.49 6.85 -18.96
N THR A 154 -12.83 7.71 -19.91
CA THR A 154 -13.02 9.16 -19.68
C THR A 154 -14.11 9.44 -18.65
N ASP A 155 -15.19 8.65 -18.65
CA ASP A 155 -16.29 8.79 -17.72
C ASP A 155 -15.83 8.44 -16.29
N CYS A 156 -15.02 7.39 -16.15
CA CYS A 156 -14.40 7.03 -14.88
C CYS A 156 -13.41 8.12 -14.41
N GLN A 157 -12.62 8.69 -15.30
CA GLN A 157 -11.71 9.80 -14.96
C GLN A 157 -12.49 11.02 -14.42
N GLU A 158 -13.61 11.38 -15.04
CA GLU A 158 -14.42 12.51 -14.58
C GLU A 158 -15.11 12.23 -13.23
N MET A 159 -15.57 11.00 -13.03
CA MET A 159 -16.06 10.56 -11.72
C MET A 159 -14.95 10.66 -10.65
N CYS A 160 -13.75 10.13 -10.92
CA CYS A 160 -12.60 10.23 -10.02
C CYS A 160 -12.24 11.68 -9.69
N ARG A 161 -12.19 12.58 -10.68
CA ARG A 161 -11.98 14.02 -10.45
C ARG A 161 -13.03 14.63 -9.53
N THR A 162 -14.30 14.28 -9.73
CA THR A 162 -15.40 14.76 -8.91
C THR A 162 -15.27 14.27 -7.47
N MET A 163 -14.99 12.98 -7.30
CA MET A 163 -14.78 12.35 -6.00
C MET A 163 -13.61 12.99 -5.24
N ARG A 164 -12.45 13.18 -5.90
CA ARG A 164 -11.30 13.84 -5.28
C ARG A 164 -11.60 15.26 -4.82
N LYS A 165 -12.33 16.06 -5.60
CA LYS A 165 -12.75 17.41 -5.19
C LYS A 165 -13.58 17.38 -3.92
N MET A 166 -14.52 16.42 -3.81
CA MET A 166 -15.32 16.23 -2.60
C MET A 166 -14.45 15.83 -1.41
N ILE A 167 -13.55 14.86 -1.59
CA ILE A 167 -12.65 14.40 -0.52
C ILE A 167 -11.74 15.53 -0.02
N TYR A 168 -11.17 16.34 -0.92
CA TYR A 168 -10.36 17.50 -0.53
C TYR A 168 -11.17 18.52 0.25
N LEU A 169 -12.42 18.77 -0.13
CA LEU A 169 -13.30 19.70 0.57
C LEU A 169 -13.61 19.19 1.98
N GLU A 170 -13.96 17.92 2.13
CA GLU A 170 -14.24 17.29 3.43
C GLU A 170 -13.00 17.29 4.33
N LEU A 171 -11.83 16.93 3.80
CA LEU A 171 -10.57 16.97 4.52
C LEU A 171 -10.27 18.38 5.04
N LYS A 172 -10.39 19.39 4.17
CA LYS A 172 -10.15 20.79 4.53
C LYS A 172 -11.13 21.27 5.60
N ASN A 173 -12.41 20.89 5.49
CA ASN A 173 -13.43 21.24 6.47
C ASN A 173 -13.17 20.57 7.83
N TYR A 174 -12.79 19.29 7.82
CA TYR A 174 -12.41 18.56 9.02
C TYR A 174 -11.25 19.24 9.75
N GLN A 175 -10.15 19.51 9.05
CA GLN A 175 -8.94 20.11 9.63
C GLN A 175 -9.21 21.53 10.14
N LYS A 176 -10.01 22.31 9.40
CA LYS A 176 -10.44 23.64 9.84
C LYS A 176 -11.32 23.59 11.10
N SER A 177 -12.24 22.64 11.19
CA SER A 177 -13.13 22.49 12.37
C SER A 177 -12.38 22.11 13.64
N ARG A 178 -11.18 21.53 13.50
CA ARG A 178 -10.29 21.11 14.58
C ARG A 178 -9.21 22.16 14.88
N GLU A 179 -9.23 23.30 14.19
CA GLU A 179 -8.26 24.40 14.34
C GLU A 179 -6.80 23.95 14.15
N PHE A 180 -6.58 23.00 13.23
CA PHE A 180 -5.21 22.65 12.84
C PHE A 180 -4.52 23.80 12.10
N ASP A 181 -3.18 23.75 12.10
CA ASP A 181 -2.34 24.68 11.36
C ASP A 181 -2.68 24.68 9.85
N GLU A 182 -2.53 25.82 9.19
CA GLU A 182 -2.84 25.97 7.77
C GLU A 182 -2.02 25.03 6.87
N MET A 183 -0.79 24.69 7.28
CA MET A 183 0.09 23.75 6.57
C MET A 183 -0.38 22.30 6.66
N ARG A 184 -1.23 21.96 7.64
CA ARG A 184 -1.68 20.57 7.87
C ARG A 184 -2.32 19.96 6.63
N PHE A 185 -3.10 20.75 5.89
CA PHE A 185 -3.71 20.30 4.65
C PHE A 185 -2.63 19.93 3.61
N ILE A 186 -1.63 20.78 3.44
CA ILE A 186 -0.55 20.58 2.46
C ILE A 186 0.26 19.35 2.87
N GLU A 187 0.71 19.26 4.12
CA GLU A 187 1.48 18.13 4.66
C GLU A 187 0.72 16.80 4.50
N THR A 188 -0.60 16.80 4.73
CA THR A 188 -1.44 15.62 4.54
C THR A 188 -1.51 15.22 3.07
N VAL A 189 -1.65 16.17 2.16
CA VAL A 189 -1.75 15.88 0.71
C VAL A 189 -0.40 15.48 0.12
N GLU A 190 0.71 16.00 0.63
CA GLU A 190 2.07 15.60 0.23
C GLU A 190 2.37 14.12 0.50
N THR A 191 1.66 13.49 1.43
CA THR A 191 1.77 12.04 1.66
C THR A 191 1.44 11.22 0.42
N LEU A 192 0.57 11.72 -0.47
CA LEU A 192 0.24 11.05 -1.73
C LEU A 192 1.48 10.88 -2.60
N GLU A 193 2.31 11.92 -2.69
CA GLU A 193 3.56 11.87 -3.46
C GLU A 193 4.59 10.94 -2.82
N ILE A 194 4.65 10.90 -1.48
CA ILE A 194 5.50 9.95 -0.75
C ILE A 194 5.08 8.51 -1.09
N ILE A 195 3.77 8.23 -1.11
CA ILE A 195 3.22 6.91 -1.43
C ILE A 195 3.48 6.54 -2.89
N GLU A 196 3.32 7.46 -3.85
CA GLU A 196 3.64 7.22 -5.26
C GLU A 196 5.13 6.91 -5.48
N ARG A 197 6.03 7.56 -4.75
CA ARG A 197 7.47 7.23 -4.80
C ARG A 197 7.75 5.85 -4.19
N GLY A 198 7.08 5.52 -3.08
CA GLY A 198 7.15 4.21 -2.46
C GLY A 198 6.70 3.09 -3.39
N GLU A 199 5.54 3.26 -4.05
CA GLU A 199 5.03 2.33 -5.04
C GLU A 199 6.03 2.08 -6.19
N LYS A 200 6.68 3.14 -6.70
CA LYS A 200 7.73 2.96 -7.73
C LYS A 200 8.87 2.07 -7.23
N LYS A 201 9.30 2.25 -5.97
CA LYS A 201 10.33 1.39 -5.35
C LYS A 201 9.85 -0.04 -5.11
N PHE A 202 8.59 -0.20 -4.73
CA PHE A 202 7.98 -1.53 -4.63
C PHE A 202 7.91 -2.23 -5.99
N MET A 203 7.59 -1.51 -7.06
CA MET A 203 7.64 -2.08 -8.41
C MET A 203 9.06 -2.51 -8.81
N GLU A 204 10.10 -1.74 -8.43
CA GLU A 204 11.50 -2.15 -8.59
C GLU A 204 11.82 -3.42 -7.77
N GLU A 205 11.34 -3.53 -6.53
CA GLU A 205 11.47 -4.72 -5.69
C GLU A 205 10.87 -5.96 -6.35
N MET A 206 9.67 -5.83 -6.90
CA MET A 206 9.00 -6.93 -7.59
C MET A 206 9.74 -7.36 -8.86
N MET A 207 10.40 -6.44 -9.57
CA MET A 207 11.28 -6.79 -10.70
C MET A 207 12.53 -7.53 -10.23
N ILE A 208 13.13 -7.12 -9.10
CA ILE A 208 14.29 -7.80 -8.51
C ILE A 208 13.90 -9.21 -8.06
N CYS A 209 12.70 -9.40 -7.51
CA CYS A 209 12.16 -10.72 -7.18
C CYS A 209 12.09 -11.62 -8.41
N GLU A 210 11.54 -11.11 -9.52
CA GLU A 210 11.45 -11.84 -10.80
C GLU A 210 12.84 -12.21 -11.34
N MET A 211 13.81 -11.30 -11.27
CA MET A 211 15.21 -11.56 -11.68
C MET A 211 15.96 -12.54 -10.76
N SER A 212 15.50 -12.67 -9.51
CA SER A 212 16.08 -13.54 -8.47
C SER A 212 15.37 -14.88 -8.35
N ASN A 213 14.50 -15.22 -9.31
CA ASN A 213 13.71 -16.45 -9.33
C ASN A 213 12.84 -16.69 -8.09
N ILE A 214 12.45 -15.60 -7.42
CA ILE A 214 11.50 -15.62 -6.31
C ILE A 214 10.09 -15.84 -6.88
N LYS A 215 9.37 -16.81 -6.31
CA LYS A 215 7.99 -17.11 -6.68
C LYS A 215 7.06 -16.05 -6.09
N ILE A 216 6.34 -15.42 -6.99
CA ILE A 216 5.21 -14.52 -6.69
C ILE A 216 3.96 -15.16 -7.28
N HIS A 217 2.84 -15.06 -6.57
CA HIS A 217 1.58 -15.64 -7.01
C HIS A 217 1.12 -15.05 -8.36
N ASP A 218 0.59 -15.90 -9.24
CA ASP A 218 0.29 -15.52 -10.63
C ASP A 218 -0.74 -14.39 -10.76
N ASP A 219 -1.71 -14.33 -9.85
CA ASP A 219 -2.71 -13.26 -9.87
C ASP A 219 -2.10 -11.90 -9.55
N PHE A 220 -1.12 -11.84 -8.65
CA PHE A 220 -0.36 -10.64 -8.37
C PHE A 220 0.54 -10.27 -9.56
N ARG A 221 1.20 -11.26 -10.16
CA ARG A 221 2.04 -11.07 -11.35
C ARG A 221 1.27 -10.45 -12.52
N LYS A 222 -0.01 -10.81 -12.71
CA LYS A 222 -0.88 -10.19 -13.73
C LYS A 222 -1.07 -8.70 -13.48
N ILE A 223 -1.31 -8.31 -12.23
CA ILE A 223 -1.47 -6.91 -11.83
C ILE A 223 -0.20 -6.10 -12.11
N LEU A 224 0.98 -6.65 -11.76
CA LEU A 224 2.26 -5.98 -12.01
C LEU A 224 2.51 -5.73 -13.51
N LYS A 225 2.12 -6.67 -14.39
CA LYS A 225 2.31 -6.54 -15.84
C LYS A 225 1.43 -5.47 -16.47
N GLU A 226 0.22 -5.27 -15.95
CA GLU A 226 -0.68 -4.23 -16.44
C GLU A 226 -0.22 -2.82 -16.05
N ASN A 227 0.44 -2.67 -14.90
CA ASN A 227 0.97 -1.38 -14.44
C ASN A 227 2.29 -0.95 -15.12
N LYS A 228 2.87 -1.79 -15.99
CA LYS A 228 4.10 -1.47 -16.75
C LYS A 228 3.82 -0.65 -18.03
N TYR A 229 2.56 -0.39 -18.39
CA TYR A 229 2.16 0.24 -19.67
C TYR A 229 1.04 1.28 -19.52
#